data_AF-A0A1S3XWX0-F1
#
_entry.id   AF-A0A1S3XWX0-F1
#
_cell.length_a   1.000
_cell.length_b   1.000
_cell.length_c   1.000
_cell.angle_alpha   90.00
_cell.angle_beta   90.00
_cell.angle_gamma   90.00
#
_symmetry.space_group_name_H-M   'P 1'
#
loop_
_entity.id
_entity.type
_entity.pdbx_description
1 polymer ?
#
loop_
_entity_poly.entity_id
_entity_poly.type
_entity_poly.pdbx_seq_one_letter_code
_entity_poly.pdbx_strand_id
1 'polypeptide(L)'
;MCKIDPRMQPYLFEIGYERWSRAYSKVKRSMVMTSNIVESINATNKDARELPIMQFLEYMKNLLQQWNNKNRKSAMETSTELGKKYDKLFRENLIASEQMMVRPATEKLYTVLEGVRRNIVCLEEGTCSCGRFQMDELPCLHAWAVFKNQQLKAGQYCSFYYKNDNLLRTYEFSVNPMPYESLWVIPTEVLEDVVLPPKGRRNVRRPRKERLKPASEKEYKRGFSCSVCGQSGHNRKTYRNRPK
;
A
#
# COMPACT_ATOMS: atom_id res chain seq x y z
N MET A 1 16.17 -0.24 13.24
CA MET A 1 16.55 0.58 12.07
C MET A 1 16.59 -0.33 10.86
N CYS A 2 15.91 0.00 9.76
CA CYS A 2 16.04 -0.75 8.51
C CYS A 2 17.50 -0.70 8.06
N LYS A 3 18.10 -1.85 7.73
CA LYS A 3 19.45 -1.89 7.14
C LYS A 3 19.36 -1.28 5.74
N ILE A 4 19.68 0.00 5.62
CA ILE A 4 19.80 0.68 4.33
C ILE A 4 21.00 0.08 3.62
N ASP A 5 20.85 -0.29 2.35
CA ASP A 5 21.95 -0.78 1.52
C ASP A 5 23.06 0.29 1.48
N PRO A 6 24.30 0.00 1.89
CA PRO A 6 25.40 0.97 1.92
C PRO A 6 25.64 1.68 0.59
N ARG A 7 25.30 1.03 -0.53
CA ARG A 7 25.44 1.61 -1.88
C ARG A 7 24.43 2.72 -2.16
N MET A 8 23.29 2.69 -1.48
CA MET A 8 22.19 3.66 -1.66
C MET A 8 22.25 4.80 -0.65
N GLN A 9 23.03 4.65 0.43
CA GLN A 9 23.15 5.65 1.49
C GLN A 9 23.52 7.05 0.97
N PRO A 10 24.58 7.23 0.15
CA PRO A 10 24.99 8.55 -0.30
C PRO A 10 23.88 9.29 -1.04
N TYR A 11 23.23 8.59 -1.98
CA TYR A 11 22.10 9.14 -2.74
C TYR A 11 20.91 9.49 -1.83
N LEU A 12 20.54 8.61 -0.90
CA LEU A 12 19.41 8.85 0.01
C LEU A 12 19.67 10.06 0.93
N PHE A 13 20.92 10.30 1.34
CA PHE A 13 21.27 11.50 2.09
C PHE A 13 21.25 12.75 1.20
N GLU A 14 21.75 12.66 -0.03
CA GLU A 14 21.76 13.78 -0.99
C GLU A 14 20.35 14.28 -1.33
N ILE A 15 19.39 13.37 -1.57
CA ILE A 15 18.02 13.77 -1.94
C ILE A 15 17.19 14.27 -0.75
N GLY A 16 17.68 14.13 0.48
CA GLY A 16 16.99 14.54 1.70
C GLY A 16 15.97 13.53 2.23
N TYR A 17 15.89 13.45 3.56
CA TYR A 17 15.00 12.51 4.28
C TYR A 17 13.53 12.72 3.95
N GLU A 18 13.11 13.94 3.67
CA GLU A 18 11.73 14.30 3.36
C GLU A 18 11.20 13.62 2.08
N ARG A 19 12.10 13.15 1.21
CA ARG A 19 11.69 12.50 -0.05
C ARG A 19 11.43 11.01 0.15
N TRP A 20 12.25 10.32 0.95
CA TRP A 20 12.21 8.85 1.07
C TRP A 20 11.74 8.34 2.44
N SER A 21 11.86 9.13 3.50
CA SER A 21 11.40 8.75 4.84
C SER A 21 9.99 9.26 5.09
N ARG A 22 9.09 8.36 5.46
CA ARG A 22 7.72 8.71 5.84
C ARG A 22 7.67 9.67 7.05
N ALA A 23 8.60 9.50 8.00
CA ALA A 23 8.65 10.29 9.23
C ALA A 23 9.08 11.75 9.01
N TYR A 24 9.83 12.03 7.94
CA TYR A 24 10.33 13.38 7.61
C TYR A 24 9.62 14.00 6.41
N SER A 25 8.65 13.30 5.82
CA SER A 25 7.93 13.77 4.64
C SER A 25 7.15 15.04 4.94
N LYS A 26 7.31 16.07 4.11
CA LYS A 26 6.53 17.32 4.18
C LYS A 26 5.05 17.09 3.86
N VAL A 27 4.76 16.07 3.06
CA VAL A 27 3.39 15.63 2.75
C VAL A 27 3.00 14.54 3.74
N LYS A 28 1.81 14.65 4.32
CA LYS A 28 1.26 13.63 5.23
C LYS A 28 1.01 12.33 4.46
N ARG A 29 1.93 11.37 4.55
CA ARG A 29 1.80 10.05 3.91
C ARG A 29 1.17 9.08 4.91
N SER A 30 -0.16 9.11 4.99
CA SER A 30 -0.96 8.25 5.87
C SER A 30 -1.10 6.81 5.31
N MET A 31 -1.78 5.93 6.03
CA MET A 31 -1.93 4.51 5.65
C MET A 31 -2.66 4.30 4.31
N VAL A 32 -3.42 5.28 3.84
CA VAL A 32 -4.14 5.22 2.56
C VAL A 32 -3.19 5.45 1.38
N MET A 33 -2.16 6.29 1.56
CA MET A 33 -1.24 6.72 0.50
C MET A 33 0.06 5.92 0.54
N THR A 34 -0.02 4.64 0.18
CA THR A 34 1.15 3.76 0.07
C THR A 34 1.51 3.50 -1.40
N SER A 35 2.81 3.29 -1.68
CA SER A 35 3.31 2.89 -3.01
C SER A 35 2.75 1.53 -3.49
N ASN A 36 2.07 0.80 -2.61
CA ASN A 36 1.45 -0.49 -2.88
C ASN A 36 0.32 -0.42 -3.93
N ILE A 37 -0.24 0.77 -4.20
CA ILE A 37 -1.27 0.93 -5.25
C ILE A 37 -0.71 0.54 -6.62
N VAL A 38 0.48 1.03 -6.97
CA VAL A 38 1.12 0.74 -8.27
C VAL A 38 1.49 -0.73 -8.37
N GLU A 39 2.01 -1.32 -7.29
CA GLU A 39 2.36 -2.74 -7.24
C GLU A 39 1.12 -3.64 -7.36
N SER A 40 0.04 -3.31 -6.66
CA SER A 40 -1.23 -4.03 -6.73
C SER A 40 -1.82 -3.97 -8.13
N ILE A 41 -1.91 -2.78 -8.74
CA ILE A 41 -2.41 -2.61 -10.12
C ILE A 41 -1.52 -3.38 -11.11
N ASN A 42 -0.19 -3.31 -10.95
CA ASN A 42 0.75 -4.03 -11.81
C ASN A 42 0.58 -5.56 -11.69
N ALA A 43 0.37 -6.06 -10.47
CA ALA A 43 0.16 -7.48 -10.21
C ALA A 43 -1.15 -7.97 -10.81
N THR A 44 -2.24 -7.22 -10.62
CA THR A 44 -3.56 -7.54 -11.19
C THR A 44 -3.54 -7.51 -12.72
N ASN A 45 -2.79 -6.58 -13.32
CA ASN A 45 -2.75 -6.39 -14.77
C ASN A 45 -1.66 -7.19 -15.48
N LYS A 46 -0.99 -8.12 -14.79
CA LYS A 46 0.20 -8.81 -15.33
C LYS A 46 -0.09 -9.46 -16.69
N ASP A 47 -1.18 -10.22 -16.77
CA ASP A 47 -1.57 -10.95 -17.98
C ASP A 47 -2.38 -10.07 -18.94
N ALA A 48 -3.19 -9.15 -18.40
CA ALA A 48 -4.01 -8.23 -19.19
C ALA A 48 -3.19 -7.33 -20.13
N ARG A 49 -1.92 -7.05 -19.78
CA ARG A 49 -0.98 -6.27 -20.62
C ARG A 49 -0.65 -6.90 -21.96
N GLU A 50 -0.90 -8.19 -22.12
CA GLU A 50 -0.66 -8.90 -23.39
C GLU A 50 -1.88 -8.88 -24.31
N LEU A 51 -3.02 -8.39 -23.82
CA LEU A 51 -4.23 -8.26 -24.60
C LEU A 51 -4.11 -7.16 -25.66
N PRO A 52 -4.81 -7.27 -26.79
CA PRO A 52 -5.04 -6.14 -27.69
C PRO A 52 -5.60 -4.93 -26.93
N ILE A 53 -5.33 -3.72 -27.41
CA ILE A 53 -5.64 -2.47 -26.70
C ILE A 53 -7.11 -2.40 -26.24
N MET A 54 -8.05 -2.79 -27.11
CA MET A 54 -9.48 -2.81 -26.80
C MET A 54 -9.81 -3.76 -25.65
N GLN A 55 -9.29 -4.99 -25.70
CA GLN A 55 -9.50 -5.99 -24.65
C GLN A 55 -8.82 -5.60 -23.33
N PHE A 56 -7.66 -4.93 -23.40
CA PHE A 56 -7.00 -4.38 -22.21
C PHE A 56 -7.82 -3.27 -21.56
N LEU A 57 -8.37 -2.34 -22.35
CA LEU A 57 -9.24 -1.27 -21.84
C LEU A 57 -10.52 -1.83 -21.24
N GLU A 58 -11.15 -2.81 -21.90
CA GLU A 58 -12.33 -3.52 -21.38
C GLU A 58 -12.01 -4.20 -20.04
N TYR A 59 -10.88 -4.89 -19.93
CA TYR A 59 -10.40 -5.50 -18.69
C TYR A 59 -10.22 -4.45 -17.57
N MET A 60 -9.54 -3.34 -17.87
CA MET A 60 -9.31 -2.26 -16.92
C MET A 60 -10.61 -1.63 -16.42
N LYS A 61 -11.57 -1.40 -17.33
CA LYS A 61 -12.90 -0.90 -17.00
C LYS A 61 -13.63 -1.85 -16.04
N ASN A 62 -13.65 -3.14 -16.36
CA ASN A 62 -14.30 -4.16 -15.55
C ASN A 62 -13.66 -4.27 -14.16
N LEU A 63 -12.33 -4.18 -14.08
CA LEU A 63 -11.61 -4.18 -12.81
C LEU A 63 -12.01 -3.00 -11.93
N LEU A 64 -11.99 -1.78 -12.49
CA LEU A 64 -12.39 -0.56 -11.78
C LEU A 64 -13.85 -0.62 -11.33
N GLN A 65 -14.74 -1.11 -12.19
CA GLN A 65 -16.15 -1.29 -11.85
C GLN A 65 -16.34 -2.26 -10.68
N GLN A 66 -15.69 -3.42 -10.72
CA GLN A 66 -15.77 -4.41 -9.65
C GLN A 66 -15.21 -3.86 -8.33
N TRP A 67 -14.07 -3.18 -8.38
CA TRP A 67 -13.46 -2.59 -7.18
C TRP A 67 -14.30 -1.46 -6.60
N ASN A 68 -14.81 -0.56 -7.44
CA ASN A 68 -15.70 0.53 -7.04
C ASN A 68 -16.95 -0.02 -6.34
N ASN A 69 -17.62 -0.99 -6.97
CA ASN A 69 -18.82 -1.60 -6.42
C ASN A 69 -18.53 -2.37 -5.12
N LYS A 70 -17.44 -3.13 -5.06
CA LYS A 70 -17.01 -3.86 -3.86
C LYS A 70 -16.74 -2.91 -2.69
N ASN A 71 -16.01 -1.82 -2.94
CA ASN A 71 -15.67 -0.84 -1.91
C ASN A 71 -16.91 -0.07 -1.44
N ARG A 72 -17.78 0.35 -2.37
CA ARG A 72 -19.06 0.98 -2.06
C ARG A 72 -19.94 0.07 -1.19
N LYS A 73 -20.12 -1.19 -1.60
CA LYS A 73 -20.90 -2.17 -0.84
C LYS A 73 -20.31 -2.38 0.56
N SER A 74 -19.00 -2.53 0.66
CA SER A 74 -18.34 -2.64 1.97
C SER A 74 -18.55 -1.40 2.85
N ALA A 75 -18.56 -0.19 2.28
CA ALA A 75 -18.81 1.03 3.02
C ALA A 75 -20.28 1.16 3.45
N MET A 76 -21.22 0.78 2.57
CA MET A 76 -22.67 0.76 2.88
C MET A 76 -23.02 -0.24 3.98
N GLU A 77 -22.37 -1.40 4.00
CA GLU A 77 -22.53 -2.42 5.05
C GLU A 77 -21.82 -2.06 6.36
N THR A 78 -20.97 -1.03 6.37
CA THR A 78 -20.26 -0.59 7.56
C THR A 78 -21.15 0.34 8.39
N SER A 79 -21.52 -0.09 9.59
CA SER A 79 -22.31 0.71 10.54
C SER A 79 -21.47 1.59 11.46
N THR A 80 -20.14 1.48 11.41
CA THR A 80 -19.22 2.24 12.25
C THR A 80 -18.83 3.56 11.62
N GLU A 81 -18.40 4.52 12.45
CA GLU A 81 -17.94 5.84 11.99
C GLU A 81 -16.70 5.74 11.08
N LEU A 82 -15.83 4.76 11.34
CA LEU A 82 -14.66 4.46 10.52
C LEU A 82 -14.96 3.34 9.54
N GLY A 83 -14.29 3.35 8.39
CA GLY A 83 -14.34 2.23 7.45
C GLY A 83 -13.86 0.93 8.10
N LYS A 84 -14.47 -0.21 7.74
CA LYS A 84 -14.28 -1.53 8.36
C LYS A 84 -12.83 -1.91 8.69
N LYS A 85 -11.89 -1.68 7.76
CA LYS A 85 -10.46 -1.96 7.96
C LYS A 85 -9.87 -1.13 9.10
N TYR A 86 -10.18 0.17 9.13
CA TYR A 86 -9.65 1.11 10.11
C TYR A 86 -10.34 0.94 11.45
N ASP A 87 -11.64 0.67 11.46
CA ASP A 87 -12.38 0.34 12.68
C ASP A 87 -11.80 -0.90 13.38
N LYS A 88 -11.42 -1.93 12.61
CA LYS A 88 -10.71 -3.10 13.16
C LYS A 88 -9.40 -2.71 13.85
N LEU A 89 -8.53 -1.96 13.16
CA LEU A 89 -7.26 -1.47 13.72
C LEU A 89 -7.49 -0.58 14.95
N PHE A 90 -8.55 0.23 14.90
CA PHE A 90 -8.94 1.13 15.97
C PHE A 90 -9.34 0.37 17.24
N ARG A 91 -10.10 -0.72 17.10
CA ARG A 91 -10.43 -1.64 18.21
C ARG A 91 -9.23 -2.42 18.71
N GLU A 92 -8.34 -2.88 17.82
CA GLU A 92 -7.10 -3.56 18.22
C GLU A 92 -6.21 -2.64 19.08
N ASN A 93 -6.09 -1.36 18.71
CA ASN A 93 -5.37 -0.37 19.52
C ASN A 93 -6.06 -0.08 20.86
N LEU A 94 -7.40 -0.06 20.90
CA LEU A 94 -8.16 0.07 22.14
C LEU A 94 -7.85 -1.08 23.09
N ILE A 95 -7.92 -2.34 22.62
CA ILE A 95 -7.62 -3.53 23.43
C ILE A 95 -6.17 -3.50 23.92
N ALA A 96 -5.21 -3.19 23.03
CA ALA A 96 -3.80 -3.09 23.40
C ALA A 96 -3.52 -1.99 24.44
N SER A 97 -4.37 -0.96 24.53
CA SER A 97 -4.21 0.14 25.49
C SER A 97 -4.67 -0.20 26.92
N GLU A 98 -5.37 -1.32 27.13
CA GLU A 98 -6.06 -1.62 28.40
C GLU A 98 -5.13 -1.74 29.60
N GLN A 99 -3.91 -2.24 29.38
CA GLN A 99 -2.94 -2.49 30.44
C GLN A 99 -1.99 -1.31 30.67
N MET A 100 -2.25 -0.15 30.04
CA MET A 100 -1.36 1.00 30.10
C MET A 100 -1.74 1.96 31.23
N MET A 101 -0.73 2.48 31.92
CA MET A 101 -0.91 3.50 32.94
C MET A 101 -0.68 4.89 32.34
N VAL A 102 -1.62 5.80 32.58
CA VAL A 102 -1.53 7.19 32.11
C VAL A 102 -1.23 8.10 33.29
N ARG A 103 -0.26 9.00 33.13
CA ARG A 103 0.07 10.07 34.06
C ARG A 103 -0.05 11.42 33.34
N PRO A 104 -0.99 12.29 33.72
CA PRO A 104 -1.06 13.63 33.16
C PRO A 104 0.17 14.45 33.61
N ALA A 105 0.81 15.12 32.66
CA ALA A 105 1.84 16.13 32.94
C ALA A 105 1.22 17.54 32.88
N THR A 106 0.27 17.75 31.96
CA THR A 106 -0.56 18.96 31.84
C THR A 106 -1.96 18.57 31.38
N GLU A 107 -2.83 19.55 31.09
CA GLU A 107 -4.16 19.31 30.52
C GLU A 107 -4.11 18.68 29.11
N LYS A 108 -3.00 18.82 28.37
CA LYS A 108 -2.87 18.34 26.99
C LYS A 108 -1.73 17.32 26.80
N LEU A 109 -0.83 17.19 27.79
CA LEU A 109 0.36 16.36 27.70
C LEU A 109 0.31 15.22 28.73
N TYR A 110 0.54 14.01 28.26
CA TYR A 110 0.40 12.79 29.05
C TYR A 110 1.59 11.86 28.85
N THR A 111 2.03 11.25 29.95
CA THR A 111 2.99 10.15 29.92
C THR A 111 2.22 8.83 30.02
N VAL A 112 2.41 7.94 29.05
CA VAL A 112 1.81 6.61 29.00
C VAL A 112 2.89 5.57 29.25
N LEU A 113 2.67 4.70 30.23
CA LEU A 113 3.59 3.63 30.64
C LEU A 113 3.06 2.29 30.13
N GLU A 114 3.90 1.61 29.34
CA GLU A 114 3.73 0.25 28.84
C GLU A 114 4.88 -0.60 29.41
N GLY A 115 4.68 -1.17 30.60
CA GLY A 115 5.75 -1.81 31.36
C GLY A 115 6.91 -0.84 31.63
N VAL A 116 8.09 -1.11 31.07
CA VAL A 116 9.28 -0.25 31.19
C VAL A 116 9.35 0.87 30.15
N ARG A 117 8.49 0.83 29.12
CA ARG A 117 8.48 1.83 28.05
C ARG A 117 7.62 3.01 28.46
N ARG A 118 8.13 4.21 28.17
CA ARG A 118 7.38 5.46 28.33
C ARG A 118 7.14 6.09 26.98
N ASN A 119 5.91 6.52 26.75
CA ASN A 119 5.54 7.30 25.58
C ASN A 119 4.87 8.60 26.02
N ILE A 120 5.15 9.67 25.27
CA ILE A 120 4.54 10.98 25.51
C ILE A 120 3.45 11.17 24.46
N VAL A 121 2.27 11.58 24.88
CA VAL A 121 1.13 11.89 24.02
C VAL A 121 0.74 13.35 24.23
N CYS A 122 0.66 14.12 23.15
CA CYS A 122 0.12 15.47 23.14
C CYS A 122 -1.21 15.47 22.39
N LEU A 123 -2.29 15.80 23.08
CA LEU A 123 -3.63 15.79 22.49
C LEU A 123 -3.89 16.99 21.57
N GLU A 124 -3.32 18.15 21.90
CA GLU A 124 -3.47 19.38 21.11
C GLU A 124 -2.85 19.23 19.72
N GLU A 125 -1.64 18.68 19.66
CA GLU A 125 -0.94 18.46 18.39
C GLU A 125 -1.34 17.14 17.69
N GLY A 126 -2.04 16.24 18.40
CA GLY A 126 -2.31 14.88 17.91
C GLY A 126 -1.04 14.04 17.72
N THR A 127 -0.04 14.20 18.60
CA THR A 127 1.27 13.55 18.47
C THR A 127 1.51 12.50 19.55
N CYS A 128 2.30 11.49 19.20
CA CYS A 128 2.89 10.57 20.16
C CYS A 128 4.37 10.35 19.88
N SER A 129 5.19 10.19 20.92
CA SER A 129 6.59 9.79 20.81
C SER A 129 6.81 8.46 20.06
N CYS A 130 5.77 7.60 19.96
CA CYS A 130 5.86 6.39 19.13
C CYS A 130 5.77 6.67 17.62
N GLY A 131 5.46 7.91 17.21
CA GLY A 131 5.39 8.32 15.82
C GLY A 131 4.06 8.02 15.13
N ARG A 132 3.31 7.01 15.58
CA ARG A 132 2.15 6.49 14.84
C ARG A 132 0.97 7.44 14.81
N PHE A 133 0.70 8.17 15.90
CA PHE A 133 -0.48 9.03 15.99
C PHE A 133 -0.46 10.11 14.89
N GLN A 134 0.67 10.79 14.75
CA GLN A 134 0.88 11.83 13.75
C GLN A 134 1.12 11.29 12.34
N MET A 135 1.81 10.15 12.18
CA MET A 135 2.12 9.60 10.85
C MET A 135 0.91 8.93 10.20
N ASP A 136 0.18 8.14 10.98
CA ASP A 136 -0.95 7.40 10.47
C ASP A 136 -2.23 8.26 10.53
N GLU A 137 -2.21 9.43 11.18
CA GLU A 137 -3.37 10.29 11.45
C GLU A 137 -4.56 9.52 12.04
N LEU A 138 -4.23 8.51 12.84
CA LEU A 138 -5.14 7.63 13.54
C LEU A 138 -4.58 7.41 14.95
N PRO A 139 -5.42 7.44 15.99
CA PRO A 139 -5.00 7.15 17.35
C PRO A 139 -4.22 5.84 17.46
N CYS A 140 -2.98 5.97 17.94
CA CYS A 140 -2.19 4.82 18.36
C CYS A 140 -2.71 4.29 19.71
N LEU A 141 -2.27 3.09 20.08
CA LEU A 141 -2.60 2.48 21.38
C LEU A 141 -2.26 3.35 22.61
N HIS A 142 -1.20 4.16 22.56
CA HIS A 142 -0.90 5.10 23.66
C HIS A 142 -1.91 6.26 23.74
N ALA A 143 -2.30 6.82 22.58
CA ALA A 143 -3.32 7.86 22.53
C ALA A 143 -4.67 7.32 23.03
N TRP A 144 -4.99 6.07 22.70
CA TRP A 144 -6.15 5.37 23.23
C TRP A 144 -6.15 5.27 24.76
N ALA A 145 -5.02 4.94 25.37
CA ALA A 145 -4.91 4.90 26.83
C ALA A 145 -5.28 6.26 27.45
N VAL A 146 -4.77 7.36 26.85
CA VAL A 146 -5.11 8.73 27.27
C VAL A 146 -6.60 9.02 27.08
N PHE A 147 -7.18 8.66 25.94
CA PHE A 147 -8.61 8.88 25.69
C PHE A 147 -9.50 8.15 26.68
N LYS A 148 -9.17 6.92 27.06
CA LYS A 148 -9.90 6.19 28.12
C LYS A 148 -9.77 6.90 29.46
N ASN A 149 -8.56 7.31 29.83
CA ASN A 149 -8.29 7.99 31.09
C ASN A 149 -9.03 9.34 31.20
N GLN A 150 -9.16 10.06 30.09
CA GLN A 150 -9.81 11.37 30.02
C GLN A 150 -11.28 11.30 29.56
N GLN A 151 -11.82 10.10 29.34
CA GLN A 151 -13.18 9.86 28.85
C GLN A 151 -13.51 10.60 27.54
N LEU A 152 -12.52 10.73 26.65
CA LEU A 152 -12.65 11.41 25.36
C LEU A 152 -13.10 10.44 24.26
N LYS A 153 -13.86 10.94 23.29
CA LYS A 153 -14.24 10.19 22.10
C LYS A 153 -13.06 10.12 21.13
N ALA A 154 -12.35 9.01 21.13
CA ALA A 154 -11.17 8.78 20.28
C ALA A 154 -11.45 9.04 18.77
N GLY A 155 -12.68 8.78 18.30
CA GLY A 155 -13.08 8.99 16.91
C GLY A 155 -12.88 10.43 16.42
N GLN A 156 -12.95 11.43 17.30
CA GLN A 156 -12.74 12.85 16.97
C GLN A 156 -11.28 13.15 16.57
N TYR A 157 -10.35 12.28 16.95
CA TYR A 157 -8.92 12.41 16.65
C TYR A 157 -8.49 11.57 15.44
N CYS A 158 -9.44 10.98 14.72
CA CYS A 158 -9.18 10.26 13.47
C CYS A 158 -9.30 11.20 12.28
N SER A 159 -8.34 11.12 11.35
CA SER A 159 -8.43 11.85 10.08
C SER A 159 -9.69 11.51 9.29
N PHE A 160 -10.19 12.49 8.55
CA PHE A 160 -11.38 12.35 7.73
C PHE A 160 -11.22 11.26 6.65
N TYR A 161 -10.00 10.96 6.21
CA TYR A 161 -9.70 9.89 5.24
C TYR A 161 -10.15 8.49 5.69
N TYR A 162 -10.34 8.28 6.99
CA TYR A 162 -10.74 6.99 7.56
C TYR A 162 -12.24 6.89 7.84
N LYS A 163 -12.97 8.01 7.75
CA LYS A 163 -14.40 8.08 8.02
C LYS A 163 -15.18 7.36 6.93
N ASN A 164 -16.18 6.58 7.34
CA ASN A 164 -17.00 5.81 6.41
C ASN A 164 -17.77 6.72 5.44
N ASP A 165 -18.24 7.88 5.90
CA ASP A 165 -18.92 8.88 5.07
C ASP A 165 -18.06 9.34 3.88
N ASN A 166 -16.75 9.53 4.11
CA ASN A 166 -15.83 9.90 3.03
C ASN A 166 -15.53 8.73 2.10
N LEU A 167 -15.53 7.49 2.60
CA LEU A 167 -15.47 6.30 1.73
C LEU A 167 -16.72 6.20 0.86
N LEU A 168 -17.91 6.44 1.41
CA LEU A 168 -19.16 6.46 0.65
C LEU A 168 -19.13 7.52 -0.46
N ARG A 169 -18.71 8.75 -0.14
CA ARG A 169 -18.53 9.83 -1.13
C ARG A 169 -17.50 9.48 -2.20
N THR A 170 -16.39 8.84 -1.81
CA THR A 170 -15.33 8.41 -2.75
C THR A 170 -15.87 7.45 -3.80
N TYR A 171 -16.80 6.57 -3.43
CA TYR A 171 -17.38 5.55 -4.32
C TYR A 171 -18.85 5.83 -4.68
N GLU A 172 -19.28 7.09 -4.56
CA GLU A 172 -20.65 7.52 -4.83
C GLU A 172 -21.03 7.29 -6.30
N PHE A 173 -20.13 7.67 -7.20
CA PHE A 173 -20.30 7.49 -8.63
C PHE A 173 -19.98 6.05 -9.04
N SER A 174 -20.89 5.44 -9.80
CA SER A 174 -20.66 4.15 -10.42
C SER A 174 -19.77 4.29 -11.66
N VAL A 175 -18.85 3.35 -11.82
CA VAL A 175 -18.23 3.11 -13.13
C VAL A 175 -19.27 2.37 -13.97
N ASN A 176 -19.89 3.09 -14.92
CA ASN A 176 -20.97 2.55 -15.72
C ASN A 176 -20.46 1.47 -16.70
N PRO A 177 -21.24 0.42 -16.95
CA PRO A 177 -20.93 -0.53 -18.01
C PRO A 177 -20.99 0.19 -19.36
N MET A 178 -20.15 -0.24 -20.30
CA MET A 178 -20.22 0.21 -21.69
C MET A 178 -21.09 -0.79 -22.45
N PRO A 179 -22.00 -0.32 -23.34
CA PRO A 179 -22.74 -1.23 -24.19
C PRO A 179 -21.81 -1.98 -25.14
N TYR A 180 -22.31 -3.04 -25.76
CA TYR A 180 -21.55 -3.76 -26.79
C TYR A 180 -21.23 -2.87 -27.99
N GLU A 181 -20.12 -3.12 -28.68
CA GLU A 181 -19.63 -2.30 -29.80
C GLU A 181 -20.69 -2.06 -30.88
N SER A 182 -21.57 -3.05 -31.13
CA SER A 182 -22.64 -2.92 -32.12
C SER A 182 -23.72 -1.88 -31.78
N LEU A 183 -23.73 -1.37 -30.54
CA LEU A 183 -24.69 -0.38 -30.05
C LEU A 183 -24.06 1.01 -29.93
N TRP A 184 -22.79 1.17 -30.31
CA TRP A 184 -22.10 2.45 -30.17
C TRP A 184 -22.56 3.44 -31.22
N VAL A 185 -22.96 4.62 -30.78
CA VAL A 185 -23.18 5.78 -31.66
C VAL A 185 -21.85 6.54 -31.71
N ILE A 186 -21.09 6.35 -32.79
CA ILE A 186 -19.79 7.00 -32.97
C ILE A 186 -20.02 8.33 -33.69
N PRO A 187 -19.65 9.48 -33.09
CA PRO A 187 -19.77 10.77 -33.74
C PRO A 187 -18.97 10.84 -35.04
N THR A 188 -19.47 11.59 -36.03
CA THR A 188 -18.84 11.73 -37.33
C THR A 188 -17.41 12.25 -37.22
N GLU A 189 -17.13 13.16 -36.29
CA GLU A 189 -15.78 13.72 -36.10
C GLU A 189 -14.75 12.64 -35.71
N VAL A 190 -15.20 11.57 -35.03
CA VAL A 190 -14.33 10.45 -34.63
C VAL A 190 -14.15 9.47 -35.78
N LEU A 191 -15.18 9.25 -36.60
CA LEU A 191 -15.08 8.40 -37.80
C LEU A 191 -14.16 8.99 -38.87
N GLU A 192 -14.12 10.32 -38.96
CA GLU A 192 -13.27 11.05 -39.89
C GLU A 192 -11.82 11.20 -39.38
N ASP A 193 -11.55 10.90 -38.11
CA ASP A 193 -10.21 11.01 -37.53
C ASP A 193 -9.29 9.87 -38.01
N VAL A 194 -8.20 10.24 -38.67
CA VAL A 194 -7.21 9.30 -39.20
C VAL A 194 -6.11 9.07 -38.17
N VAL A 195 -6.22 7.97 -37.43
CA VAL A 195 -5.18 7.56 -36.46
C VAL A 195 -4.00 6.93 -37.20
N LEU A 196 -2.93 7.71 -37.40
CA LEU A 196 -1.68 7.21 -37.97
C LEU A 196 -0.91 6.33 -36.98
N PRO A 197 -0.17 5.31 -37.46
CA PRO A 197 0.66 4.48 -36.59
C PRO A 197 1.76 5.32 -35.90
N PRO A 198 2.17 4.96 -34.67
CA PRO A 198 3.25 5.66 -33.98
C PRO A 198 4.51 5.72 -34.84
N LYS A 199 5.13 6.91 -34.91
CA LYS A 199 6.43 7.09 -35.59
C LYS A 199 7.53 6.42 -34.77
N GLY A 200 7.86 5.17 -35.07
CA GLY A 200 8.96 4.45 -34.44
C GLY A 200 9.01 2.97 -34.79
N ARG A 201 10.22 2.40 -34.94
CA ARG A 201 10.40 0.95 -35.09
C ARG A 201 10.37 0.29 -33.72
N ARG A 202 9.51 -0.71 -33.54
CA ARG A 202 9.53 -1.56 -32.34
C ARG A 202 10.84 -2.36 -32.37
N ASN A 203 11.57 -2.39 -31.25
CA ASN A 203 12.77 -3.20 -31.14
C ASN A 203 12.46 -4.66 -31.48
N VAL A 204 13.38 -5.36 -32.15
CA VAL A 204 13.24 -6.74 -32.70
C VAL A 204 13.00 -7.81 -31.62
N ARG A 205 12.85 -7.43 -30.35
CA ARG A 205 12.69 -8.36 -29.22
C ARG A 205 11.34 -8.16 -28.54
N ARG A 206 10.71 -9.28 -28.15
CA ARG A 206 9.54 -9.27 -27.27
C ARG A 206 9.90 -8.48 -26.00
N PRO A 207 9.12 -7.44 -25.64
CA PRO A 207 9.30 -6.74 -24.38
C PRO A 207 9.27 -7.73 -23.21
N ARG A 208 10.14 -7.54 -22.23
CA ARG A 208 10.19 -8.42 -21.06
C ARG A 208 8.91 -8.24 -20.23
N LYS A 209 8.28 -9.36 -19.85
CA LYS A 209 7.07 -9.38 -19.01
C LYS A 209 7.32 -8.86 -17.60
N GLU A 210 8.53 -9.10 -17.10
CA GLU A 210 8.94 -8.72 -15.76
C GLU A 210 10.03 -7.65 -15.82
N ARG A 211 9.99 -6.74 -14.85
CA ARG A 211 11.07 -5.77 -14.65
C ARG A 211 12.38 -6.52 -14.43
N LEU A 212 13.45 -6.00 -15.01
CA LEU A 212 14.80 -6.42 -14.68
C LEU A 212 15.04 -6.18 -13.19
N LYS A 213 15.04 -7.25 -12.39
CA LYS A 213 15.40 -7.18 -10.98
C LYS A 213 16.88 -6.74 -10.87
N PRO A 214 17.18 -5.63 -10.18
CA PRO A 214 18.56 -5.25 -9.88
C PRO A 214 19.23 -6.35 -9.05
N ALA A 215 20.56 -6.37 -9.03
CA ALA A 215 21.32 -7.42 -8.34
C ALA A 215 20.93 -7.57 -6.85
N SER A 216 20.47 -6.49 -6.22
CA SER A 216 19.95 -6.46 -4.84
C SER A 216 18.65 -7.23 -4.61
N GLU A 217 17.83 -7.45 -5.65
CA GLU A 217 16.53 -8.14 -5.58
C GLU A 217 16.56 -9.56 -6.14
N LYS A 218 17.72 -10.00 -6.67
CA LYS A 218 17.88 -11.38 -7.09
C LYS A 218 18.04 -12.22 -5.82
N GLU A 219 16.97 -12.90 -5.42
CA GLU A 219 17.10 -14.05 -4.52
C GLU A 219 18.18 -14.97 -5.10
N TYR A 220 19.18 -15.30 -4.29
CA TYR A 220 20.19 -16.28 -4.65
C TYR A 220 19.44 -17.53 -5.10
N LYS A 221 19.55 -17.87 -6.39
CA LYS A 221 18.97 -19.11 -6.92
C LYS A 221 19.38 -20.22 -5.96
N ARG A 222 18.40 -21.01 -5.47
CA ARG A 222 18.66 -22.19 -4.63
C ARG A 222 19.86 -22.92 -5.20
N GLY A 223 20.89 -23.12 -4.37
CA GLY A 223 22.08 -23.86 -4.77
C GLY A 223 21.65 -25.17 -5.42
N PHE A 224 22.10 -25.42 -6.64
CA PHE A 224 21.80 -26.68 -7.30
C PHE A 224 22.43 -27.80 -6.48
N SER A 225 21.62 -28.81 -6.14
CA SER A 225 22.09 -30.04 -5.52
C SER A 225 22.44 -31.05 -6.60
N CYS A 226 23.50 -31.83 -6.36
CA CYS A 226 23.87 -32.90 -7.24
C CYS A 226 22.78 -33.98 -7.21
N SER A 227 22.21 -34.32 -8.36
CA SER A 227 21.18 -35.36 -8.45
C SER A 227 21.68 -36.78 -8.12
N VAL A 228 22.98 -36.96 -7.84
CA VAL A 228 23.60 -38.25 -7.53
C VAL A 228 23.87 -38.39 -6.03
N CYS A 229 24.43 -37.36 -5.38
CA CYS A 229 24.74 -37.41 -3.94
C CYS A 229 23.89 -36.48 -3.07
N GLY A 230 22.99 -35.69 -3.66
CA GLY A 230 22.11 -34.76 -2.96
C GLY A 230 22.79 -33.50 -2.39
N GLN A 231 24.12 -33.42 -2.39
CA GLN A 231 24.86 -32.29 -1.81
C GLN A 231 24.84 -31.05 -2.71
N SER A 232 24.79 -29.88 -2.09
CA SER A 232 24.85 -28.56 -2.75
C SER A 232 26.29 -28.17 -3.11
N GLY A 233 26.45 -27.35 -4.15
CA GLY A 233 27.75 -26.80 -4.56
C GLY A 233 28.38 -27.43 -5.81
N HIS A 234 27.79 -28.51 -6.35
CA HIS A 234 28.20 -29.10 -7.62
C HIS A 234 27.01 -29.78 -8.32
N ASN A 235 27.14 -30.07 -9.62
CA ASN A 235 26.11 -30.78 -10.39
C ASN A 235 26.60 -32.16 -10.83
N ARG A 236 25.71 -32.99 -11.41
CA ARG A 236 26.05 -34.34 -11.91
C ARG A 236 27.17 -34.35 -12.95
N LYS A 237 27.37 -33.27 -13.70
CA LYS A 237 28.44 -33.17 -14.71
C LYS A 237 29.82 -33.01 -14.05
N THR A 238 29.87 -32.38 -12.87
CA THR A 238 31.09 -32.14 -12.10
C THR A 238 31.28 -33.14 -10.95
N TYR A 239 30.45 -34.19 -10.87
CA TYR A 239 30.56 -35.21 -9.84
C TYR A 239 31.77 -36.11 -10.11
N ARG A 240 32.76 -36.07 -9.20
CA ARG A 240 34.06 -36.74 -9.38
C ARG A 240 34.01 -38.27 -9.29
N ASN A 241 32.95 -38.84 -8.69
CA ASN A 241 32.78 -40.28 -8.53
C ASN A 241 31.66 -40.84 -9.43
N ARG A 242 31.71 -40.61 -10.75
CA ARG A 242 30.76 -41.27 -11.65
C ARG A 242 30.93 -42.79 -11.55
N PRO A 243 29.88 -43.56 -11.20
CA PRO A 243 29.87 -44.99 -11.49
C PRO A 243 29.91 -45.16 -13.00
N LYS A 244 30.68 -46.13 -13.50
CA LYS A 244 30.72 -46.50 -14.92
C LYS A 244 29.35 -46.90 -15.43
#